data_AF-A0A452GP40-F1
#
_entry.id   AF-A0A452GP40-F1
#
_cell.length_a   1.000
_cell.length_b   1.000
_cell.length_c   1.000
_cell.angle_alpha   90.00
_cell.angle_beta   90.00
_cell.angle_gamma   90.00
#
_symmetry.space_group_name_H-M   'P 1'
#
loop_
_entity.id
_entity.type
_entity.pdbx_description
1 polymer ?
#
loop_
_entity_poly.entity_id
_entity_poly.type
_entity_poly.pdbx_seq_one_letter_code
_entity_poly.pdbx_strand_id
1 'polypeptide(L)'
;HPSGFPPHFELRGTNAGSQPPPPSPRPGLQPPPATFFGALEPGNPVIDSFESELRDFLGFMRRLRSVGTAAPRGQELHRRGANTLFNIWIKYKPRLPDWYYNEKLLKVGDLLIQIKEYKLALLQCYGRYLQQSSSINLDEVIADVNQFKSVFFPNGFGDKSAALTFHALQGRNICIYQMLCISDRNLQNQESLQMCFNILSSLRLIMQVALPQEHLCWLIYNGTVYIYTICRRLMSLGQSAKVLEYLLWASICMESSVPLLAVHYLTWRTTLYTAVCYCYYDCQASIHGEVFARRGLSKIDELKQLESMSSSPQNSETKKVFREATIKMAVMVFKRAVYESRRKPKGFFRPKLRVNLKEAQNLPWPRTVTERLLTEMFDGTAAHFLAILEALSDSNRQALRPAPPVPDETEIRDVVSELFFAGMDILAGNGIKMKIHW
;
A
#
# COMPACT_ATOMS: atom_id res chain seq x y z
N HIS A 1 -33.67 -75.81 -7.50
CA HIS A 1 -34.73 -75.40 -6.56
C HIS A 1 -34.93 -76.50 -5.53
N PRO A 2 -35.20 -76.23 -4.23
CA PRO A 2 -35.20 -74.95 -3.51
C PRO A 2 -34.46 -74.98 -2.14
N SER A 3 -34.26 -73.78 -1.58
CA SER A 3 -34.32 -73.38 -0.15
C SER A 3 -33.75 -74.26 0.99
N GLY A 4 -32.83 -73.68 1.77
CA GLY A 4 -32.53 -74.09 3.15
C GLY A 4 -31.49 -73.19 3.82
N PHE A 5 -31.92 -72.41 4.81
CA PHE A 5 -31.10 -71.54 5.70
C PHE A 5 -29.95 -72.30 6.40
N PRO A 6 -28.85 -71.62 6.77
CA PRO A 6 -28.01 -72.03 7.90
C PRO A 6 -27.99 -70.99 9.05
N PRO A 7 -27.51 -71.38 10.24
CA PRO A 7 -27.97 -70.84 11.52
C PRO A 7 -27.09 -69.73 12.12
N HIS A 8 -27.67 -69.12 13.17
CA HIS A 8 -27.07 -68.20 14.13
C HIS A 8 -25.62 -68.55 14.54
N PHE A 9 -24.75 -67.52 14.51
CA PHE A 9 -23.51 -67.51 15.28
C PHE A 9 -23.48 -66.30 16.21
N GLU A 10 -23.12 -66.59 17.46
CA GLU A 10 -23.14 -65.73 18.62
C GLU A 10 -22.10 -64.60 18.59
N LEU A 11 -22.45 -63.54 19.32
CA LEU A 11 -21.70 -62.32 19.59
C LEU A 11 -20.29 -62.61 20.17
N ARG A 12 -19.25 -62.15 19.46
CA ARG A 12 -17.92 -61.91 20.05
C ARG A 12 -17.73 -60.41 20.20
N GLY A 13 -17.82 -59.93 21.45
CA GLY A 13 -17.55 -58.55 21.82
C GLY A 13 -16.11 -58.15 21.46
N THR A 14 -15.98 -57.14 20.61
CA THR A 14 -14.70 -56.45 20.38
C THR A 14 -14.47 -55.48 21.53
N ASN A 15 -13.57 -55.85 22.43
CA ASN A 15 -13.01 -54.97 23.45
C ASN A 15 -12.45 -53.69 22.80
N ALA A 16 -13.10 -52.56 23.07
CA ALA A 16 -12.49 -51.25 22.89
C ALA A 16 -11.33 -51.12 23.89
N GLY A 17 -10.10 -51.31 23.40
CA GLY A 17 -8.90 -51.05 24.18
C GLY A 17 -8.78 -49.55 24.45
N SER A 18 -9.23 -49.13 25.63
CA SER A 18 -8.92 -47.82 26.20
C SER A 18 -7.40 -47.69 26.36
N GLN A 19 -6.77 -46.81 25.58
CA GLN A 19 -5.39 -46.40 25.86
C GLN A 19 -5.33 -45.79 27.27
N PRO A 20 -4.32 -46.13 28.08
CA PRO A 20 -4.19 -45.54 29.41
C PRO A 20 -3.93 -44.03 29.28
N PRO A 21 -4.47 -43.20 30.20
CA PRO A 21 -4.17 -41.78 30.22
C PRO A 21 -2.65 -41.57 30.38
N PRO A 22 -2.06 -40.55 29.76
CA PRO A 22 -0.64 -40.28 29.90
C PRO A 22 -0.30 -40.04 31.37
N PRO A 23 0.86 -40.53 31.86
CA PRO A 23 1.26 -40.36 33.25
C PRO A 23 1.39 -38.88 33.60
N SER A 24 0.95 -38.54 34.81
CA SER A 24 1.11 -37.20 35.39
C SER A 24 2.57 -36.73 35.34
N PRO A 25 2.87 -35.46 34.99
CA PRO A 25 4.25 -35.00 34.87
C PRO A 25 4.96 -35.06 36.22
N ARG A 26 6.13 -35.71 36.27
CA ARG A 26 7.05 -35.62 37.42
C ARG A 26 7.60 -34.18 37.50
N PRO A 27 7.73 -33.57 38.70
CA PRO A 27 8.33 -32.26 38.85
C PRO A 27 9.77 -32.27 38.33
N GLY A 28 10.08 -31.45 37.31
CA GLY A 28 11.44 -31.27 36.78
C GLY A 28 11.70 -31.83 35.37
N LEU A 29 10.77 -32.60 34.78
CA LEU A 29 10.87 -33.00 33.36
C LEU A 29 10.20 -31.94 32.49
N GLN A 30 10.94 -31.41 31.50
CA GLN A 30 10.34 -30.52 30.49
C GLN A 30 9.18 -31.27 29.80
N PRO A 31 8.00 -30.64 29.65
CA PRO A 31 6.86 -31.30 29.01
C PRO A 31 7.22 -31.66 27.57
N PRO A 32 6.79 -32.83 27.08
CA PRO A 32 7.18 -33.33 25.77
C PRO A 32 6.83 -32.34 24.64
N PRO A 33 7.65 -32.30 23.56
CA PRO A 33 7.39 -31.46 22.40
C PRO A 33 6.17 -31.98 21.62
N ALA A 34 5.58 -31.13 20.78
CA ALA A 34 4.41 -31.46 19.97
C ALA A 34 4.62 -32.69 19.08
N THR A 35 5.85 -32.88 18.58
CA THR A 35 6.23 -34.04 17.76
C THR A 35 6.14 -35.38 18.48
N PHE A 36 6.15 -35.39 19.82
CA PHE A 36 5.93 -36.59 20.62
C PHE A 36 4.48 -37.12 20.47
N PHE A 37 3.52 -36.24 20.24
CA PHE A 37 2.09 -36.58 20.18
C PHE A 37 1.60 -36.89 18.76
N GLY A 38 2.51 -37.01 17.78
CA GLY A 38 2.19 -37.31 16.39
C GLY A 38 2.22 -36.08 15.47
N ALA A 39 1.37 -36.09 14.43
CA ALA A 39 1.30 -35.03 13.44
C ALA A 39 0.94 -33.67 14.06
N LEU A 40 1.42 -32.59 13.46
CA LEU A 40 1.18 -31.21 13.92
C LEU A 40 -0.12 -30.67 13.33
N GLU A 41 -1.22 -31.35 13.64
CA GLU A 41 -2.56 -31.09 13.12
C GLU A 41 -3.56 -30.96 14.28
N PRO A 42 -4.78 -30.44 14.02
CA PRO A 42 -5.84 -30.40 15.03
C PRO A 42 -6.03 -31.76 15.69
N GLY A 43 -6.05 -31.78 17.03
CA GLY A 43 -6.04 -33.01 17.83
C GLY A 43 -4.69 -33.30 18.50
N ASN A 44 -3.61 -32.61 18.10
CA ASN A 44 -2.36 -32.63 18.86
C ASN A 44 -2.50 -31.74 20.11
N PRO A 45 -2.36 -32.29 21.34
CA PRO A 45 -2.67 -31.56 22.58
C PRO A 45 -1.79 -30.33 22.80
N VAL A 46 -0.55 -30.33 22.28
CA VAL A 46 0.34 -29.16 22.39
C VAL A 46 -0.10 -28.07 21.42
N ILE A 47 -0.48 -28.44 20.20
CA ILE A 47 -0.98 -27.51 19.18
C ILE A 47 -2.32 -26.92 19.61
N ASP A 48 -3.27 -27.75 20.04
CA ASP A 48 -4.61 -27.30 20.43
C ASP A 48 -4.55 -26.36 21.63
N SER A 49 -3.72 -26.67 22.63
CA SER A 49 -3.52 -25.81 23.80
C SER A 49 -2.85 -24.48 23.44
N PHE A 50 -1.81 -24.51 22.59
CA PHE A 50 -1.15 -23.31 22.08
C PHE A 50 -2.10 -22.41 21.30
N GLU A 51 -2.85 -22.98 20.36
CA GLU A 51 -3.81 -22.22 19.56
C GLU A 51 -4.96 -21.68 20.39
N SER A 52 -5.44 -22.44 21.39
CA SER A 52 -6.47 -21.95 22.31
C SER A 52 -5.99 -20.76 23.11
N GLU A 53 -4.78 -20.84 23.72
CA GLU A 53 -4.22 -19.72 24.49
C GLU A 53 -4.03 -18.47 23.62
N LEU A 54 -3.58 -18.62 22.37
CA LEU A 54 -3.47 -17.50 21.43
C LEU A 54 -4.84 -16.92 21.06
N ARG A 55 -5.85 -17.75 20.82
CA ARG A 55 -7.23 -17.30 20.54
C ARG A 55 -7.81 -16.53 21.73
N ASP A 56 -7.62 -17.04 22.95
CA ASP A 56 -8.11 -16.41 24.17
C ASP A 56 -7.44 -15.05 24.40
N PHE A 57 -6.12 -15.00 24.21
CA PHE A 57 -5.35 -13.76 24.25
C PHE A 57 -5.85 -12.74 23.21
N LEU A 58 -5.99 -13.13 21.94
CA LEU A 58 -6.47 -12.23 20.89
C LEU A 58 -7.92 -11.76 21.14
N GLY A 59 -8.76 -12.65 21.67
CA GLY A 59 -10.12 -12.32 22.10
C GLY A 59 -10.15 -11.33 23.26
N PHE A 60 -9.22 -11.44 24.21
CA PHE A 60 -9.03 -10.45 25.27
C PHE A 60 -8.60 -9.09 24.71
N MET A 61 -7.59 -9.04 23.83
CA MET A 61 -7.10 -7.77 23.26
C MET A 61 -8.15 -7.05 22.41
N ARG A 62 -8.94 -7.78 21.61
CA ARG A 62 -10.06 -7.20 20.84
C ARG A 62 -11.10 -6.54 21.76
N ARG A 63 -11.45 -7.20 22.87
CA ARG A 63 -12.37 -6.63 23.87
C ARG A 63 -11.77 -5.41 24.54
N LEU A 64 -10.49 -5.45 24.90
CA LEU A 64 -9.81 -4.31 25.52
C LEU A 64 -9.88 -3.06 24.63
N ARG A 65 -9.66 -3.22 23.32
CA ARG A 65 -9.81 -2.12 22.36
C ARG A 65 -11.21 -1.51 22.35
N SER A 66 -12.26 -2.33 22.45
CA SER A 66 -13.66 -1.85 22.41
C SER A 66 -14.04 -1.01 23.64
N VAL A 67 -13.36 -1.19 24.77
CA VAL A 67 -13.66 -0.52 26.04
C VAL A 67 -13.02 0.88 26.14
N GLY A 68 -12.06 1.20 25.27
CA GLY A 68 -11.40 2.51 25.21
C GLY A 68 -10.34 2.73 26.29
N THR A 69 -9.32 3.53 25.97
CA THR A 69 -8.09 3.72 26.77
C THR A 69 -8.20 4.77 27.89
N ALA A 70 -9.40 5.24 28.22
CA ALA A 70 -9.60 6.43 29.06
C ALA A 70 -9.40 6.21 30.59
N ALA A 71 -9.05 5.00 31.04
CA ALA A 71 -8.86 4.71 32.47
C ALA A 71 -7.43 4.22 32.78
N PRO A 72 -6.86 4.53 33.97
CA PRO A 72 -5.57 4.00 34.43
C PRO A 72 -5.52 2.46 34.44
N ARG A 73 -6.68 1.79 34.52
CA ARG A 73 -6.81 0.34 34.35
C ARG A 73 -6.40 -0.15 32.95
N GLY A 74 -6.49 0.68 31.91
CA GLY A 74 -6.14 0.32 30.54
C GLY A 74 -4.66 -0.04 30.39
N GLN A 75 -3.76 0.80 30.92
CA GLN A 75 -2.31 0.56 30.83
C GLN A 75 -1.88 -0.73 31.55
N GLU A 76 -2.49 -1.01 32.70
CA GLU A 76 -2.26 -2.27 33.43
C GLU A 76 -2.80 -3.48 32.66
N LEU A 77 -3.96 -3.36 32.01
CA LEU A 77 -4.51 -4.42 31.16
C LEU A 77 -3.65 -4.67 29.92
N HIS A 78 -3.07 -3.63 29.30
CA HIS A 78 -2.09 -3.80 28.21
C HIS A 78 -0.80 -4.47 28.72
N ARG A 79 -0.31 -4.11 29.91
CA ARG A 79 0.85 -4.78 30.55
C ARG A 79 0.57 -6.26 30.79
N ARG A 80 -0.62 -6.58 31.31
CA ARG A 80 -1.07 -7.97 31.50
C ARG A 80 -1.17 -8.71 30.17
N GLY A 81 -1.70 -8.08 29.13
CA GLY A 81 -1.75 -8.64 27.78
C GLY A 81 -0.35 -8.95 27.24
N ALA A 82 0.58 -8.00 27.36
CA ALA A 82 1.97 -8.17 26.93
C ALA A 82 2.66 -9.34 27.67
N ASN A 83 2.51 -9.41 29.00
CA ASN A 83 3.05 -10.51 29.81
C ASN A 83 2.43 -11.86 29.43
N THR A 84 1.12 -11.89 29.16
CA THR A 84 0.43 -13.11 28.74
C THR A 84 1.00 -13.62 27.42
N LEU A 85 1.12 -12.76 26.42
CA LEU A 85 1.67 -13.13 25.12
C LEU A 85 3.15 -13.56 25.23
N PHE A 86 3.95 -12.83 26.01
CA PHE A 86 5.33 -13.20 26.30
C PHE A 86 5.44 -14.61 26.90
N ASN A 87 4.59 -14.93 27.89
CA ASN A 87 4.58 -16.23 28.56
C ASN A 87 4.15 -17.36 27.61
N ILE A 88 3.16 -17.12 26.74
CA ILE A 88 2.77 -18.09 25.70
C ILE A 88 3.98 -18.40 24.81
N TRP A 89 4.68 -17.38 24.33
CA TRP A 89 5.85 -17.57 23.46
C TRP A 89 6.96 -18.38 24.14
N ILE A 90 7.33 -18.04 25.38
CA ILE A 90 8.36 -18.77 26.12
C ILE A 90 7.93 -20.21 26.41
N LYS A 91 6.66 -20.43 26.80
CA LYS A 91 6.12 -21.76 27.12
C LYS A 91 6.17 -22.71 25.93
N TYR A 92 5.89 -22.21 24.72
CA TYR A 92 5.75 -23.06 23.54
C TYR A 92 6.97 -23.09 22.62
N LYS A 93 7.91 -22.14 22.72
CA LYS A 93 9.14 -22.12 21.90
C LYS A 93 9.91 -23.46 21.94
N PRO A 94 10.22 -24.07 23.10
CA PRO A 94 10.95 -25.35 23.12
C PRO A 94 10.07 -26.56 22.75
N ARG A 95 8.75 -26.38 22.65
CA ARG A 95 7.78 -27.47 22.44
C ARG A 95 7.28 -27.56 21.01
N LEU A 96 7.54 -26.54 20.19
CA LEU A 96 7.08 -26.46 18.80
C LEU A 96 8.29 -26.42 17.85
N PRO A 97 8.19 -27.01 16.64
CA PRO A 97 9.19 -26.81 15.61
C PRO A 97 9.31 -25.34 15.23
N ASP A 98 10.54 -24.90 14.92
CA ASP A 98 10.83 -23.48 14.64
C ASP A 98 10.01 -22.90 13.50
N TRP A 99 9.79 -23.66 12.42
CA TRP A 99 8.99 -23.21 11.29
C TRP A 99 7.54 -22.89 11.71
N TYR A 100 6.92 -23.78 12.50
CA TYR A 100 5.53 -23.63 12.94
C TYR A 100 5.40 -22.47 13.92
N TYR A 101 6.33 -22.40 14.87
CA TYR A 101 6.40 -21.32 15.85
C TYR A 101 6.57 -19.96 15.15
N ASN A 102 7.51 -19.84 14.21
CA ASN A 102 7.81 -18.59 13.53
C ASN A 102 6.66 -18.13 12.62
N GLU A 103 6.03 -19.05 11.90
CA GLU A 103 4.86 -18.73 11.08
C GLU A 103 3.70 -18.21 11.94
N LYS A 104 3.42 -18.87 13.08
CA LYS A 104 2.36 -18.45 14.02
C LYS A 104 2.71 -17.13 14.72
N LEU A 105 3.98 -16.91 15.05
CA LEU A 105 4.48 -15.66 15.64
C LEU A 105 4.17 -14.47 14.72
N LEU A 106 4.49 -14.58 13.43
CA LEU A 106 4.24 -13.52 12.47
C LEU A 106 2.75 -13.32 12.17
N LYS A 107 1.97 -14.42 12.06
CA LYS A 107 0.50 -14.35 11.92
C LYS A 107 -0.16 -13.63 13.09
N VAL A 108 0.29 -13.87 14.32
CA VAL A 108 -0.19 -13.13 15.50
C VAL A 108 0.21 -11.66 15.41
N GLY A 109 1.41 -11.34 14.93
CA GLY A 109 1.83 -9.97 14.62
C GLY A 109 0.85 -9.25 13.68
N ASP A 110 0.46 -9.91 12.59
CA ASP A 110 -0.49 -9.35 11.61
C ASP A 110 -1.87 -9.09 12.23
N LEU A 111 -2.35 -10.02 13.06
CA LEU A 111 -3.62 -9.86 13.79
C LEU A 111 -3.56 -8.72 14.81
N LEU A 112 -2.40 -8.53 15.47
CA LEU A 112 -2.16 -7.42 16.38
C LEU A 112 -2.17 -6.07 15.65
N ILE A 113 -1.60 -6.00 14.45
CA ILE A 113 -1.69 -4.80 13.57
C ILE A 113 -3.16 -4.50 13.24
N GLN A 114 -3.97 -5.50 12.87
CA GLN A 114 -5.40 -5.29 12.56
C GLN A 114 -6.17 -4.72 13.76
N ILE A 115 -5.80 -5.12 14.97
CA ILE A 115 -6.38 -4.57 16.20
C ILE A 115 -5.69 -3.27 16.68
N LYS A 116 -4.75 -2.71 15.92
CA LYS A 116 -3.98 -1.48 16.22
C LYS A 116 -3.06 -1.59 17.45
N GLU A 117 -2.67 -2.79 17.86
CA GLU A 117 -1.71 -3.06 18.93
C GLU A 117 -0.27 -3.07 18.40
N TYR A 118 0.15 -1.97 17.78
CA TYR A 118 1.40 -1.91 17.02
C TYR A 118 2.65 -2.13 17.88
N LYS A 119 2.70 -1.58 19.10
CA LYS A 119 3.83 -1.77 20.02
C LYS A 119 3.98 -3.24 20.41
N LEU A 120 2.87 -3.95 20.59
CA LEU A 120 2.89 -5.35 20.96
C LEU A 120 3.29 -6.24 19.77
N ALA A 121 2.77 -5.95 18.57
CA ALA A 121 3.18 -6.61 17.34
C ALA A 121 4.68 -6.43 17.07
N LEU A 122 5.20 -5.21 17.25
CA LEU A 122 6.61 -4.87 17.10
C LEU A 122 7.48 -5.68 18.06
N LEU A 123 7.21 -5.60 19.37
CA LEU A 123 8.12 -6.14 20.38
C LEU A 123 7.97 -7.66 20.56
N GLN A 124 6.74 -8.17 20.58
CA GLN A 124 6.49 -9.58 20.90
C GLN A 124 6.40 -10.49 19.68
N CYS A 125 6.28 -9.93 18.46
CA CYS A 125 6.20 -10.73 17.23
C CYS A 125 7.37 -10.43 16.28
N TYR A 126 7.33 -9.35 15.52
CA TYR A 126 8.31 -9.08 14.46
C TYR A 126 9.74 -8.89 15.00
N GLY A 127 9.92 -8.08 16.04
CA GLY A 127 11.21 -7.88 16.70
C GLY A 127 11.74 -9.16 17.33
N ARG A 128 10.88 -9.91 18.03
CA ARG A 128 11.23 -11.24 18.58
C ARG A 128 11.66 -12.23 17.51
N TYR A 129 11.03 -12.22 16.33
CA TYR A 129 11.44 -13.07 15.21
C TYR A 129 12.85 -12.68 14.73
N LEU A 130 13.08 -11.39 14.45
CA LEU A 130 14.35 -10.91 13.90
C LEU A 130 15.53 -11.08 14.87
N GLN A 131 15.29 -10.89 16.17
CA GLN A 131 16.31 -11.09 17.21
C GLN A 131 16.76 -12.55 17.37
N GLN A 132 15.99 -13.54 16.88
CA GLN A 132 16.43 -14.94 16.91
C GLN A 132 17.55 -15.20 15.89
N SER A 133 17.58 -14.44 14.80
CA SER A 133 18.49 -14.67 13.67
C SER A 133 19.70 -13.71 13.68
N SER A 134 19.56 -12.55 14.32
CA SER A 134 20.60 -11.50 14.31
C SER A 134 20.88 -10.97 15.72
N SER A 135 22.16 -10.93 16.12
CA SER A 135 22.66 -10.26 17.33
C SER A 135 22.77 -8.73 17.21
N ILE A 136 22.30 -8.17 16.10
CA ILE A 136 22.49 -6.77 15.72
C ILE A 136 21.37 -5.90 16.29
N ASN A 137 21.72 -4.66 16.61
CA ASN A 137 20.74 -3.64 16.96
C ASN A 137 19.84 -3.35 15.75
N LEU A 138 18.58 -3.82 15.81
CA LEU A 138 17.59 -3.63 14.75
C LEU A 138 17.25 -2.16 14.49
N ASP A 139 17.63 -1.25 15.38
CA ASP A 139 17.41 0.20 15.25
C ASP A 139 18.53 0.90 14.44
N GLU A 140 19.63 0.20 14.11
CA GLU A 140 20.70 0.74 13.28
C GLU A 140 20.29 0.82 11.80
N VAL A 141 20.56 1.95 11.16
CA VAL A 141 20.22 2.19 9.75
C VAL A 141 21.24 1.48 8.86
N ILE A 142 20.84 0.38 8.25
CA ILE A 142 21.63 -0.32 7.24
C ILE A 142 21.33 0.30 5.87
N ALA A 143 22.34 0.93 5.27
CA ALA A 143 22.23 1.52 3.93
C ALA A 143 22.78 0.61 2.82
N ASP A 144 23.74 -0.27 3.14
CA ASP A 144 24.38 -1.14 2.17
C ASP A 144 23.60 -2.44 1.94
N VAL A 145 23.44 -2.82 0.68
CA VAL A 145 22.68 -4.00 0.25
C VAL A 145 23.39 -5.29 0.65
N ASN A 146 24.72 -5.33 0.60
CA ASN A 146 25.47 -6.53 0.90
C ASN A 146 25.50 -6.79 2.42
N GLN A 147 25.67 -5.74 3.22
CA GLN A 147 25.50 -5.78 4.67
C GLN A 147 24.08 -6.23 5.04
N PHE A 148 23.04 -5.68 4.41
CA PHE A 148 21.67 -6.11 4.68
C PHE A 148 21.45 -7.61 4.38
N LYS A 149 21.98 -8.10 3.25
CA LYS A 149 21.90 -9.51 2.88
C LYS A 149 22.65 -10.40 3.87
N SER A 150 23.87 -10.04 4.27
CA SER A 150 24.65 -10.85 5.21
C SER A 150 24.02 -10.93 6.59
N VAL A 151 23.36 -9.84 7.03
CA VAL A 151 22.70 -9.76 8.33
C VAL A 151 21.39 -10.57 8.37
N PHE A 152 20.52 -10.41 7.37
CA PHE A 152 19.17 -10.98 7.43
C PHE A 152 18.99 -12.26 6.61
N PHE A 153 19.89 -12.54 5.66
CA PHE A 153 19.81 -13.69 4.76
C PHE A 153 21.14 -14.45 4.66
N PRO A 154 21.74 -14.87 5.80
CA PRO A 154 23.02 -15.58 5.79
C PRO A 154 22.97 -16.91 5.02
N ASN A 155 21.80 -17.56 5.00
CA ASN A 155 21.56 -18.82 4.30
C ASN A 155 21.06 -18.63 2.85
N GLY A 156 21.02 -17.40 2.36
CA GLY A 156 20.47 -17.04 1.05
C GLY A 156 18.95 -17.03 0.98
N PHE A 157 18.41 -16.83 -0.23
CA PHE A 157 16.98 -16.60 -0.48
C PHE A 157 16.15 -17.87 -0.73
N GLY A 158 16.81 -19.00 -1.00
CA GLY A 158 16.13 -20.30 -1.15
C GLY A 158 15.71 -20.92 0.19
N ASP A 159 16.15 -20.33 1.30
CA ASP A 159 15.77 -20.80 2.63
C ASP A 159 14.30 -20.51 2.93
N LYS A 160 13.61 -21.47 3.56
CA LYS A 160 12.18 -21.36 3.87
C LYS A 160 11.87 -20.19 4.81
N SER A 161 12.85 -19.71 5.58
CA SER A 161 12.67 -18.55 6.47
C SER A 161 12.81 -17.21 5.76
N ALA A 162 13.37 -17.15 4.53
CA ALA A 162 13.62 -15.89 3.83
C ALA A 162 12.34 -15.07 3.65
N ALA A 163 11.24 -15.70 3.22
CA ALA A 163 9.94 -15.05 3.09
C ALA A 163 9.42 -14.51 4.45
N LEU A 164 9.60 -15.27 5.53
CA LEU A 164 9.23 -14.87 6.89
C LEU A 164 10.07 -13.68 7.36
N THR A 165 11.36 -13.65 7.02
CA THR A 165 12.26 -12.54 7.36
C THR A 165 11.89 -11.26 6.64
N PHE A 166 11.61 -11.32 5.33
CA PHE A 166 11.10 -10.14 4.61
C PHE A 166 9.78 -9.64 5.21
N HIS A 167 8.85 -10.55 5.51
CA HIS A 167 7.57 -10.21 6.15
C HIS A 167 7.78 -9.53 7.51
N ALA A 168 8.67 -10.08 8.34
CA ALA A 168 8.98 -9.52 9.64
C ALA A 168 9.60 -8.13 9.57
N LEU A 169 10.50 -7.89 8.61
CA LEU A 169 11.10 -6.58 8.38
C LEU A 169 10.06 -5.53 7.93
N GLN A 170 9.15 -5.90 7.03
CA GLN A 170 8.05 -5.02 6.62
C GLN A 170 7.08 -4.74 7.78
N GLY A 171 6.67 -5.78 8.50
CA GLY A 171 5.79 -5.67 9.68
C GLY A 171 6.38 -4.76 10.75
N ARG A 172 7.69 -4.92 11.05
CA ARG A 172 8.44 -4.03 11.95
C ARG A 172 8.34 -2.57 11.52
N ASN A 173 8.68 -2.28 10.25
CA ASN A 173 8.66 -0.91 9.72
C ASN A 173 7.28 -0.26 9.81
N ILE A 174 6.22 -1.01 9.52
CA ILE A 174 4.85 -0.50 9.63
C ILE A 174 4.42 -0.28 11.08
N CYS A 175 4.77 -1.16 12.01
CA CYS A 175 4.50 -0.92 13.41
C CYS A 175 5.16 0.36 13.91
N ILE A 176 6.43 0.60 13.56
CA ILE A 176 7.14 1.83 13.93
C ILE A 176 6.44 3.05 13.34
N TYR A 177 6.13 3.03 12.03
CA TYR A 177 5.42 4.12 11.38
C TYR A 177 4.07 4.45 12.03
N GLN A 178 3.27 3.43 12.34
CA GLN A 178 1.96 3.61 12.97
C GLN A 178 2.08 4.14 14.40
N MET A 179 3.09 3.69 15.16
CA MET A 179 3.39 4.25 16.48
C MET A 179 3.78 5.73 16.40
N LEU A 180 4.62 6.11 15.44
CA LEU A 180 4.97 7.51 15.18
C LEU A 180 3.72 8.35 14.88
N CYS A 181 2.81 7.85 14.04
CA CYS A 181 1.56 8.55 13.71
C CYS A 181 0.62 8.68 14.91
N ILE A 182 0.68 7.77 15.89
CA ILE A 182 -0.10 7.88 17.13
C ILE A 182 0.48 8.94 18.05
N SER A 183 1.81 8.97 18.23
CA SER A 183 2.49 9.91 19.11
C SER A 183 2.56 11.32 18.53
N ASP A 184 2.76 11.44 17.21
CA ASP A 184 2.90 12.70 16.49
C ASP A 184 2.05 12.67 15.22
N ARG A 185 0.75 12.94 15.39
CA ARG A 185 -0.27 12.86 14.31
C ARG A 185 0.03 13.78 13.12
N ASN A 186 0.68 14.90 13.38
CA ASN A 186 0.98 15.92 12.38
C ASN A 186 2.43 15.86 11.90
N LEU A 187 3.25 14.94 12.42
CA LEU A 187 4.69 14.81 12.14
C LEU A 187 5.43 16.14 12.27
N GLN A 188 5.12 16.89 13.34
CA GLN A 188 5.76 18.18 13.61
C GLN A 188 7.15 18.02 14.24
N ASN A 189 7.40 16.89 14.91
CA ASN A 189 8.70 16.57 15.48
C ASN A 189 9.69 16.14 14.37
N GLN A 190 10.84 16.80 14.32
CA GLN A 190 11.93 16.49 13.37
C GLN A 190 12.44 15.06 13.50
N GLU A 191 12.46 14.50 14.71
CA GLU A 191 12.86 13.10 14.93
C GLU A 191 11.85 12.13 14.31
N SER A 192 10.55 12.39 14.47
CA SER A 192 9.49 11.58 13.85
C SER A 192 9.54 11.67 12.32
N LEU A 193 9.85 12.86 11.79
CA LEU A 193 10.07 13.08 10.37
C LEU A 193 11.28 12.29 9.85
N GLN A 194 12.41 12.37 10.54
CA GLN A 194 13.62 11.63 10.18
C GLN A 194 13.38 10.12 10.22
N MET A 195 12.63 9.64 11.22
CA MET A 195 12.32 8.24 11.33
C MET A 195 11.43 7.75 10.18
N CYS A 196 10.53 8.58 9.65
CA CYS A 196 9.79 8.25 8.42
C CYS A 196 10.73 8.02 7.22
N PHE A 197 11.78 8.85 7.06
CA PHE A 197 12.78 8.64 5.99
C PHE A 197 13.63 7.40 6.21
N ASN A 198 13.96 7.07 7.46
CA ASN A 198 14.67 5.84 7.80
C ASN A 198 13.81 4.60 7.44
N ILE A 199 12.51 4.65 7.73
CA ILE A 199 11.57 3.59 7.34
C ILE A 199 11.48 3.47 5.81
N LEU A 200 11.40 4.59 5.08
CA LEU A 200 11.37 4.58 3.61
C LEU A 200 12.64 3.97 3.01
N SER A 201 13.81 4.34 3.54
CA SER A 201 15.10 3.74 3.17
C SER A 201 15.12 2.22 3.41
N SER A 202 14.63 1.78 4.58
CA SER A 202 14.52 0.36 4.92
C SER A 202 13.58 -0.39 3.99
N LEU A 203 12.39 0.15 3.70
CA LEU A 203 11.43 -0.45 2.76
C LEU A 203 12.00 -0.56 1.35
N ARG A 204 12.71 0.47 0.88
CA ARG A 204 13.41 0.44 -0.41
C ARG A 204 14.41 -0.72 -0.46
N LEU A 205 15.22 -0.86 0.59
CA LEU A 205 16.25 -1.91 0.68
C LEU A 205 15.65 -3.32 0.69
N ILE A 206 14.61 -3.53 1.50
CA ILE A 206 13.82 -4.78 1.53
C ILE A 206 13.32 -5.13 0.13
N MET A 207 12.70 -4.17 -0.57
CA MET A 207 12.18 -4.38 -1.92
C MET A 207 13.28 -4.62 -2.94
N GLN A 208 14.42 -3.94 -2.85
CA GLN A 208 15.56 -4.13 -3.75
C GLN A 208 16.10 -5.56 -3.69
N VAL A 209 16.12 -6.16 -2.49
CA VAL A 209 16.57 -7.54 -2.32
C VAL A 209 15.49 -8.55 -2.72
N ALA A 210 14.21 -8.25 -2.46
CA ALA A 210 13.10 -9.13 -2.81
C ALA A 210 12.73 -9.12 -4.30
N LEU A 211 13.01 -8.03 -5.05
CA LEU A 211 12.52 -7.83 -6.42
C LEU A 211 12.91 -8.96 -7.41
N PRO A 212 14.13 -9.51 -7.38
CA PRO A 212 14.50 -10.62 -8.26
C PRO A 212 13.79 -11.94 -7.94
N GLN A 213 13.12 -12.06 -6.79
CA GLN A 213 12.46 -13.27 -6.34
C GLN A 213 10.97 -13.21 -6.72
N GLU A 214 10.59 -13.74 -7.89
CA GLU A 214 9.23 -13.59 -8.43
C GLU A 214 8.12 -14.10 -7.49
N HIS A 215 8.37 -15.20 -6.77
CA HIS A 215 7.44 -15.78 -5.79
C HIS A 215 7.17 -14.84 -4.59
N LEU A 216 8.01 -13.82 -4.40
CA LEU A 216 7.89 -12.77 -3.38
C LEU A 216 7.26 -11.47 -3.92
N CYS A 217 6.68 -11.48 -5.13
CA CYS A 217 6.03 -10.29 -5.71
C CYS A 217 4.98 -9.65 -4.78
N TRP A 218 4.31 -10.43 -3.92
CA TRP A 218 3.38 -9.92 -2.92
C TRP A 218 4.05 -8.99 -1.89
N LEU A 219 5.32 -9.21 -1.55
CA LEU A 219 6.12 -8.31 -0.69
C LEU A 219 6.45 -7.01 -1.43
N ILE A 220 6.69 -7.08 -2.74
CA ILE A 220 6.91 -5.89 -3.56
C ILE A 220 5.64 -5.05 -3.59
N TYR A 221 4.49 -5.66 -3.88
CA TYR A 221 3.19 -4.98 -3.84
C TYR A 221 2.95 -4.30 -2.49
N ASN A 222 3.07 -5.05 -1.38
CA ASN A 222 2.90 -4.50 -0.02
C ASN A 222 3.87 -3.35 0.27
N GLY A 223 5.14 -3.50 -0.12
CA GLY A 223 6.16 -2.47 0.02
C GLY A 223 5.78 -1.17 -0.70
N THR A 224 5.20 -1.25 -1.90
CA THR A 224 4.72 -0.05 -2.63
C THR A 224 3.57 0.64 -1.91
N VAL A 225 2.65 -0.12 -1.31
CA VAL A 225 1.53 0.41 -0.50
C VAL A 225 2.07 1.15 0.72
N TYR A 226 3.06 0.57 1.40
CA TYR A 226 3.71 1.17 2.57
C TYR A 226 4.46 2.45 2.21
N ILE A 227 5.30 2.41 1.17
CA ILE A 227 6.01 3.59 0.66
C ILE A 227 5.01 4.70 0.33
N TYR A 228 3.99 4.41 -0.49
CA TYR A 228 2.98 5.40 -0.87
C TYR A 228 2.28 6.01 0.34
N THR A 229 1.90 5.20 1.33
CA THR A 229 1.19 5.65 2.53
C THR A 229 2.02 6.67 3.31
N ILE A 230 3.31 6.40 3.51
CA ILE A 230 4.24 7.30 4.20
C ILE A 230 4.50 8.54 3.35
N CYS A 231 4.83 8.37 2.07
CA CYS A 231 5.11 9.46 1.15
C CYS A 231 3.93 10.42 1.03
N ARG A 232 2.70 9.94 0.94
CA ARG A 232 1.50 10.80 0.85
C ARG A 232 1.39 11.77 2.03
N ARG A 233 1.70 11.32 3.25
CA ARG A 233 1.75 12.20 4.43
C ARG A 233 2.88 13.21 4.32
N LEU A 234 4.08 12.76 3.96
CA LEU A 234 5.25 13.63 3.81
C LEU A 234 5.09 14.68 2.70
N MET A 235 4.41 14.34 1.60
CA MET A 235 4.04 15.28 0.52
C MET A 235 3.15 16.41 1.07
N SER A 236 2.14 16.07 1.89
CA SER A 236 1.27 17.09 2.50
C SER A 236 2.00 18.01 3.48
N LEU A 237 3.20 17.61 3.94
CA LEU A 237 4.09 18.41 4.79
C LEU A 237 5.17 19.16 3.97
N GLY A 238 5.06 19.16 2.65
CA GLY A 238 6.00 19.85 1.75
C GLY A 238 7.32 19.11 1.49
N GLN A 239 7.43 17.83 1.86
CA GLN A 239 8.64 17.03 1.64
C GLN A 239 8.66 16.33 0.27
N SER A 240 7.88 16.81 -0.71
CA SER A 240 7.73 16.21 -2.05
C SER A 240 9.07 15.94 -2.75
N ALA A 241 10.06 16.83 -2.59
CA ALA A 241 11.39 16.66 -3.18
C ALA A 241 12.13 15.43 -2.64
N LYS A 242 12.03 15.17 -1.33
CA LYS A 242 12.73 14.05 -0.67
C LYS A 242 12.04 12.72 -0.92
N VAL A 243 10.71 12.71 -1.04
CA VAL A 243 9.96 11.45 -1.20
C VAL A 243 9.84 10.97 -2.66
N LEU A 244 10.12 11.85 -3.62
CA LEU A 244 10.05 11.56 -5.04
C LEU A 244 10.83 10.29 -5.43
N GLU A 245 12.05 10.11 -4.90
CA GLU A 245 12.87 8.93 -5.22
C GLU A 245 12.20 7.61 -4.82
N TYR A 246 11.45 7.58 -3.71
CA TYR A 246 10.80 6.37 -3.21
C TYR A 246 9.54 6.05 -4.01
N LEU A 247 8.79 7.07 -4.46
CA LEU A 247 7.63 6.89 -5.32
C LEU A 247 8.03 6.44 -6.73
N LEU A 248 9.15 6.97 -7.26
CA LEU A 248 9.75 6.48 -8.50
C LEU A 248 10.16 5.02 -8.36
N TRP A 249 10.86 4.68 -7.28
CA TRP A 249 11.25 3.30 -6.97
C TRP A 249 10.05 2.37 -6.91
N ALA A 250 8.99 2.75 -6.17
CA ALA A 250 7.76 1.96 -6.07
C ALA A 250 7.10 1.74 -7.44
N SER A 251 7.07 2.78 -8.29
CA SER A 251 6.53 2.70 -9.65
C SER A 251 7.32 1.71 -10.51
N ILE A 252 8.65 1.79 -10.46
CA ILE A 252 9.54 0.89 -11.22
C ILE A 252 9.41 -0.55 -10.72
N CYS A 253 9.35 -0.79 -9.40
CA CYS A 253 9.19 -2.13 -8.86
C CYS A 253 7.91 -2.84 -9.33
N MET A 254 6.80 -2.10 -9.45
CA MET A 254 5.55 -2.64 -10.00
C MET A 254 5.66 -3.01 -11.48
N GLU A 255 6.56 -2.35 -12.21
CA GLU A 255 6.76 -2.56 -13.65
C GLU A 255 7.77 -3.65 -13.96
N SER A 256 8.78 -3.80 -13.09
CA SER A 256 9.82 -4.81 -13.22
C SER A 256 9.37 -6.18 -12.76
N SER A 257 8.23 -6.30 -12.06
CA SER A 257 7.69 -7.57 -11.58
C SER A 257 6.56 -8.06 -12.49
N VAL A 258 6.82 -9.13 -13.24
CA VAL A 258 5.86 -9.70 -14.20
C VAL A 258 4.49 -10.00 -13.57
N PRO A 259 4.38 -10.62 -12.38
CA PRO A 259 3.09 -10.86 -11.73
C PRO A 259 2.29 -9.57 -11.43
N LEU A 260 2.96 -8.43 -11.27
CA LEU A 260 2.35 -7.15 -10.92
C LEU A 260 1.99 -6.28 -12.15
N LEU A 261 2.30 -6.75 -13.37
CA LEU A 261 1.97 -6.06 -14.61
C LEU A 261 0.53 -6.24 -15.08
N ALA A 262 -0.22 -7.17 -14.49
CA ALA A 262 -1.60 -7.46 -14.87
C ALA A 262 -2.54 -6.24 -14.69
N VAL A 263 -3.66 -6.23 -15.43
CA VAL A 263 -4.70 -5.19 -15.37
C VAL A 263 -5.23 -4.97 -13.95
N HIS A 264 -5.34 -6.03 -13.14
CA HIS A 264 -5.78 -5.95 -11.75
C HIS A 264 -4.98 -4.92 -10.92
N TYR A 265 -3.69 -4.74 -11.22
CA TYR A 265 -2.82 -3.79 -10.53
C TYR A 265 -2.71 -2.43 -11.23
N LEU A 266 -3.40 -2.21 -12.36
CA LEU A 266 -3.29 -0.98 -13.13
C LEU A 266 -3.76 0.24 -12.32
N THR A 267 -4.89 0.13 -11.62
CA THR A 267 -5.41 1.21 -10.76
C THR A 267 -4.38 1.66 -9.72
N TRP A 268 -3.65 0.72 -9.14
CA TRP A 268 -2.61 1.01 -8.16
C TRP A 268 -1.37 1.63 -8.81
N ARG A 269 -0.88 1.08 -9.93
CA ARG A 269 0.22 1.68 -10.71
C ARG A 269 -0.07 3.11 -11.11
N THR A 270 -1.27 3.39 -11.61
CA THR A 270 -1.68 4.76 -11.96
C THR A 270 -1.69 5.68 -10.73
N THR A 271 -2.08 5.17 -9.56
CA THR A 271 -2.04 5.95 -8.31
C THR A 271 -0.60 6.35 -7.94
N LEU A 272 0.35 5.43 -8.09
CA LEU A 272 1.78 5.73 -7.91
C LEU A 272 2.27 6.74 -8.96
N TYR A 273 1.87 6.59 -10.22
CA TYR A 273 2.27 7.53 -11.27
C TYR A 273 1.76 8.94 -10.99
N THR A 274 0.50 9.07 -10.60
CA THR A 274 -0.08 10.36 -10.21
C THR A 274 0.67 10.98 -9.03
N ALA A 275 1.08 10.18 -8.03
CA ALA A 275 1.87 10.67 -6.90
C ALA A 275 3.24 11.22 -7.31
N VAL A 276 3.92 10.54 -8.24
CA VAL A 276 5.19 11.02 -8.82
C VAL A 276 4.98 12.35 -9.55
N CYS A 277 3.92 12.46 -10.38
CA CYS A 277 3.56 13.71 -11.05
C CYS A 277 3.31 14.84 -10.05
N TYR A 278 2.53 14.59 -8.99
CA TYR A 278 2.32 15.57 -7.92
C TYR A 278 3.62 16.03 -7.28
N CYS A 279 4.56 15.11 -6.98
CA CYS A 279 5.86 15.50 -6.45
C CYS A 279 6.61 16.45 -7.40
N TYR A 280 6.64 16.17 -8.70
CA TYR A 280 7.24 17.07 -9.68
C TYR A 280 6.57 18.43 -9.72
N TYR A 281 5.23 18.50 -9.67
CA TYR A 281 4.50 19.76 -9.66
C TYR A 281 4.73 20.57 -8.38
N ASP A 282 4.74 19.92 -7.21
CA ASP A 282 5.04 20.55 -5.92
C ASP A 282 6.47 21.13 -5.85
N CYS A 283 7.40 20.52 -6.60
CA CYS A 283 8.80 20.91 -6.71
C CYS A 283 9.08 21.89 -7.86
N GLN A 284 8.05 22.47 -8.49
CA GLN A 284 8.18 23.40 -9.63
C GLN A 284 8.88 22.78 -10.86
N ALA A 285 8.94 21.46 -10.94
CA ALA A 285 9.53 20.68 -12.01
C ALA A 285 8.46 20.20 -13.01
N SER A 286 7.59 21.12 -13.45
CA SER A 286 6.36 20.78 -14.19
C SER A 286 6.62 20.01 -15.49
N ILE A 287 7.72 20.31 -16.19
CA ILE A 287 8.15 19.59 -17.39
C ILE A 287 8.39 18.10 -17.09
N HIS A 288 9.05 17.79 -15.97
CA HIS A 288 9.30 16.42 -15.56
C HIS A 288 8.00 15.70 -15.15
N GLY A 289 7.07 16.42 -14.52
CA GLY A 289 5.73 15.91 -14.21
C GLY A 289 4.96 15.50 -15.48
N GLU A 290 4.97 16.34 -16.51
CA GLU A 290 4.34 16.04 -17.79
C GLU A 290 5.03 14.88 -18.53
N VAL A 291 6.37 14.90 -18.61
CA VAL A 291 7.15 13.83 -19.25
C VAL A 291 6.85 12.48 -18.58
N PHE A 292 6.82 12.45 -17.25
CA PHE A 292 6.48 11.24 -16.51
C PHE A 292 5.04 10.78 -16.76
N ALA A 293 4.07 11.71 -16.81
CA ALA A 293 2.67 11.38 -17.12
C ALA A 293 2.50 10.80 -18.53
N ARG A 294 3.20 11.35 -19.54
CA ARG A 294 3.22 10.82 -20.91
C ARG A 294 3.82 9.42 -20.96
N ARG A 295 4.90 9.19 -20.22
CA ARG A 295 5.50 7.86 -20.07
C ARG A 295 4.53 6.87 -19.40
N GLY A 296 3.75 7.32 -18.42
CA GLY A 296 2.65 6.55 -17.82
C GLY A 296 1.56 6.18 -18.82
N LEU A 297 1.16 7.11 -19.71
CA LEU A 297 0.21 6.84 -20.79
C LEU A 297 0.73 5.76 -21.75
N SER A 298 2.01 5.84 -22.16
CA SER A 298 2.62 4.81 -23.00
C SER A 298 2.58 3.43 -22.34
N LYS A 299 2.86 3.34 -21.03
CA LYS A 299 2.78 2.07 -20.28
C LYS A 299 1.37 1.51 -20.19
N ILE A 300 0.36 2.37 -20.04
CA ILE A 300 -1.05 1.98 -20.05
C ILE A 300 -1.43 1.43 -21.43
N ASP A 301 -0.97 2.09 -22.52
CA ASP A 301 -1.26 1.66 -23.88
C ASP A 301 -0.56 0.34 -24.24
N GLU A 302 0.71 0.17 -23.86
CA GLU A 302 1.44 -1.10 -23.99
C GLU A 302 0.65 -2.26 -23.37
N LEU A 303 0.16 -2.08 -22.13
CA LEU A 303 -0.65 -3.11 -21.45
C LEU A 303 -1.99 -3.34 -22.17
N LYS A 304 -2.64 -2.27 -22.64
CA LYS A 304 -3.91 -2.37 -23.38
C LYS A 304 -3.74 -3.17 -24.68
N GLN A 305 -2.63 -2.98 -25.39
CA GLN A 305 -2.29 -3.74 -26.60
C GLN A 305 -2.07 -5.23 -26.26
N LEU A 306 -1.31 -5.54 -25.21
CA LEU A 306 -1.10 -6.92 -24.73
C LEU A 306 -2.42 -7.62 -24.39
N GLU A 307 -3.33 -6.93 -23.70
CA GLU A 307 -4.66 -7.49 -23.36
C GLU A 307 -5.52 -7.71 -24.60
N SER A 308 -5.41 -6.85 -25.62
CA SER A 308 -6.16 -7.01 -26.87
C SER A 308 -5.69 -8.19 -27.73
N MET A 309 -4.45 -8.64 -27.53
CA MET A 309 -3.90 -9.85 -28.17
C MET A 309 -4.34 -11.14 -27.46
N SER A 310 -4.87 -11.04 -26.23
CA SER A 310 -5.36 -12.21 -25.49
C SER A 310 -6.67 -12.73 -26.11
N SER A 311 -6.86 -14.05 -26.14
CA SER A 311 -8.07 -14.69 -26.68
C SER A 311 -9.32 -14.48 -25.82
N SER A 312 -9.22 -13.70 -24.74
CA SER A 312 -10.31 -13.47 -23.79
C SER A 312 -11.14 -12.25 -24.21
N PRO A 313 -12.49 -12.35 -24.24
CA PRO A 313 -13.33 -11.21 -24.55
C PRO A 313 -13.15 -10.13 -23.48
N GLN A 314 -12.87 -8.89 -23.91
CA GLN A 314 -12.66 -7.76 -23.00
C GLN A 314 -13.90 -7.51 -22.13
N ASN A 315 -13.75 -7.76 -20.83
CA ASN A 315 -14.75 -7.45 -19.81
C ASN A 315 -15.01 -5.92 -19.78
N SER A 316 -16.28 -5.52 -19.57
CA SER A 316 -16.65 -4.12 -19.34
C SER A 316 -15.87 -3.47 -18.19
N GLU A 317 -15.53 -4.25 -17.16
CA GLU A 317 -14.77 -3.76 -16.02
C GLU A 317 -13.33 -3.40 -16.41
N THR A 318 -12.66 -4.25 -17.19
CA THR A 318 -11.33 -3.97 -17.75
C THR A 318 -11.31 -2.68 -18.57
N LYS A 319 -12.33 -2.46 -19.40
CA LYS A 319 -12.47 -1.22 -20.18
C LYS A 319 -12.58 0.02 -19.29
N LYS A 320 -13.31 -0.06 -18.17
CA LYS A 320 -13.38 1.03 -17.18
C LYS A 320 -12.03 1.30 -16.54
N VAL A 321 -11.32 0.26 -16.11
CA VAL A 321 -9.98 0.39 -15.49
C VAL A 321 -9.01 1.10 -16.43
N PHE A 322 -8.96 0.72 -17.71
CA PHE A 322 -8.15 1.42 -18.71
C PHE A 322 -8.58 2.88 -18.91
N ARG A 323 -9.89 3.13 -19.04
CA ARG A 323 -10.41 4.50 -19.21
C ARG A 323 -10.03 5.40 -18.03
N GLU A 324 -10.22 4.93 -16.80
CA GLU A 324 -9.85 5.68 -15.60
C GLU A 324 -8.33 5.92 -15.52
N ALA A 325 -7.53 4.91 -15.84
CA ALA A 325 -6.08 5.02 -15.84
C ALA A 325 -5.59 6.07 -16.85
N THR A 326 -6.12 6.03 -18.08
CA THR A 326 -5.82 7.01 -19.13
C THR A 326 -6.24 8.42 -18.72
N ILE A 327 -7.45 8.61 -18.19
CA ILE A 327 -7.92 9.92 -17.74
C ILE A 327 -7.01 10.48 -16.65
N LYS A 328 -6.63 9.68 -15.63
CA LYS A 328 -5.74 10.14 -14.54
C LYS A 328 -4.40 10.65 -15.06
N MET A 329 -3.78 9.97 -16.04
CA MET A 329 -2.51 10.41 -16.62
C MET A 329 -2.67 11.58 -17.59
N ALA A 330 -3.73 11.59 -18.40
CA ALA A 330 -4.03 12.71 -19.30
C ALA A 330 -4.31 14.00 -18.52
N VAL A 331 -4.97 13.92 -17.36
CA VAL A 331 -5.19 15.05 -16.45
C VAL A 331 -3.87 15.62 -15.94
N MET A 332 -2.88 14.78 -15.59
CA MET A 332 -1.54 15.25 -15.24
C MET A 332 -0.87 15.98 -16.42
N VAL A 333 -0.96 15.45 -17.65
CA VAL A 333 -0.44 16.14 -18.84
C VAL A 333 -1.13 17.50 -19.05
N PHE A 334 -2.46 17.53 -18.97
CA PHE A 334 -3.25 18.74 -19.15
C PHE A 334 -2.88 19.84 -18.15
N LYS A 335 -2.61 19.47 -16.89
CA LYS A 335 -2.22 20.39 -15.81
C LYS A 335 -1.10 21.35 -16.22
N ARG A 336 -0.12 20.89 -17.01
CA ARG A 336 0.93 21.74 -17.58
C ARG A 336 0.56 22.29 -18.95
N ALA A 337 0.07 21.44 -19.85
CA ALA A 337 -0.15 21.78 -21.26
C ALA A 337 -1.08 23.00 -21.45
N VAL A 338 -2.10 23.14 -20.59
CA VAL A 338 -3.06 24.25 -20.68
C VAL A 338 -2.41 25.63 -20.45
N TYR A 339 -1.40 25.71 -19.60
CA TYR A 339 -0.66 26.97 -19.36
C TYR A 339 0.46 27.17 -20.37
N GLU A 340 1.22 26.11 -20.69
CA GLU A 340 2.38 26.21 -21.57
C GLU A 340 1.99 26.51 -23.02
N SER A 341 0.86 25.99 -23.50
CA SER A 341 0.32 26.31 -24.84
C SER A 341 0.03 27.80 -25.05
N ARG A 342 -0.03 28.58 -23.96
CA ARG A 342 -0.33 30.01 -23.95
C ARG A 342 0.89 30.88 -23.67
N ARG A 343 2.00 30.30 -23.19
CA ARG A 343 3.27 31.01 -23.04
C ARG A 343 3.88 31.29 -24.41
N LYS A 344 4.17 32.55 -24.70
CA LYS A 344 4.81 32.93 -25.97
C LYS A 344 6.24 32.35 -26.07
N PRO A 345 6.66 31.90 -27.27
CA PRO A 345 8.08 31.82 -27.58
C PRO A 345 8.69 33.22 -27.43
N LYS A 346 9.80 33.35 -26.70
CA LYS A 346 10.54 34.62 -26.57
C LYS A 346 10.84 35.16 -27.98
N GLY A 347 10.30 36.33 -28.34
CA GLY A 347 10.61 37.03 -29.59
C GLY A 347 9.47 37.19 -30.61
N PHE A 348 8.31 36.54 -30.44
CA PHE A 348 7.17 36.72 -31.36
C PHE A 348 6.01 37.49 -30.74
N PHE A 349 5.76 38.70 -31.25
CA PHE A 349 4.54 39.46 -30.97
C PHE A 349 3.40 38.91 -31.82
N ARG A 350 2.54 38.06 -31.23
CA ARG A 350 1.22 37.77 -31.80
C ARG A 350 0.22 38.82 -31.30
N PRO A 351 -0.61 39.44 -32.17
CA PRO A 351 -1.70 40.31 -31.73
C PRO A 351 -2.59 39.57 -30.72
N LYS A 352 -2.86 40.21 -29.58
CA LYS A 352 -3.71 39.65 -28.52
C LYS A 352 -5.16 39.61 -28.99
N LEU A 353 -5.63 38.46 -29.48
CA LEU A 353 -7.07 38.22 -29.59
C LEU A 353 -7.59 37.92 -28.19
N ARG A 354 -7.85 38.96 -27.40
CA ARG A 354 -8.45 38.82 -26.07
C ARG A 354 -9.91 38.44 -26.27
N VAL A 355 -10.23 37.17 -26.09
CA VAL A 355 -11.63 36.71 -26.13
C VAL A 355 -12.37 37.34 -24.97
N ASN A 356 -13.36 38.18 -25.25
CA ASN A 356 -14.24 38.72 -24.21
C ASN A 356 -15.13 37.58 -23.71
N LEU A 357 -14.83 37.05 -22.51
CA LEU A 357 -15.56 35.90 -21.95
C LEU A 357 -17.07 36.15 -21.83
N LYS A 358 -17.50 37.41 -21.65
CA LYS A 358 -18.92 37.78 -21.62
C LYS A 358 -19.60 37.62 -22.98
N GLU A 359 -18.91 37.94 -24.07
CA GLU A 359 -19.44 37.76 -25.43
C GLU A 359 -19.38 36.29 -25.85
N ALA A 360 -18.37 35.56 -25.36
CA ALA A 360 -18.20 34.13 -25.63
C ALA A 360 -19.32 33.26 -25.02
N GLN A 361 -20.03 33.73 -24.00
CA GLN A 361 -21.12 32.99 -23.35
C GLN A 361 -22.23 32.56 -24.33
N ASN A 362 -22.44 33.33 -25.40
CA ASN A 362 -23.47 33.05 -26.40
C ASN A 362 -22.98 32.12 -27.54
N LEU A 363 -21.68 31.80 -27.58
CA LEU A 363 -21.10 30.94 -28.60
C LEU A 363 -21.23 29.45 -28.23
N PRO A 364 -21.33 28.54 -29.20
CA PRO A 364 -21.35 27.11 -28.92
C PRO A 364 -20.00 26.63 -28.36
N TRP A 365 -20.05 25.72 -27.40
CA TRP A 365 -18.87 25.01 -26.91
C TRP A 365 -18.21 24.18 -28.04
N PRO A 366 -16.87 24.16 -28.19
CA PRO A 366 -15.84 24.88 -27.44
C PRO A 366 -15.54 26.27 -28.02
N ARG A 367 -15.35 27.27 -27.14
CA ARG A 367 -15.24 28.70 -27.48
C ARG A 367 -13.83 29.22 -27.34
N THR A 368 -13.13 28.78 -26.29
CA THR A 368 -11.78 29.23 -25.97
C THR A 368 -10.73 28.21 -26.43
N VAL A 369 -9.45 28.57 -26.40
CA VAL A 369 -8.36 27.61 -26.67
C VAL A 369 -8.30 26.55 -25.56
N THR A 370 -8.56 26.95 -24.32
CA THR A 370 -8.64 26.05 -23.17
C THR A 370 -9.74 24.99 -23.35
N GLU A 371 -10.94 25.41 -23.78
CA GLU A 371 -12.07 24.50 -24.01
C GLU A 371 -11.85 23.54 -25.19
N ARG A 372 -11.15 24.03 -26.23
CA ARG A 372 -10.72 23.19 -27.35
C ARG A 372 -9.75 22.11 -26.89
N LEU A 373 -8.71 22.48 -26.14
CA LEU A 373 -7.75 21.51 -25.59
C LEU A 373 -8.44 20.49 -24.66
N LEU A 374 -9.40 20.93 -23.84
CA LEU A 374 -10.22 20.03 -23.02
C LEU A 374 -10.95 19.00 -23.87
N THR A 375 -11.63 19.45 -24.93
CA THR A 375 -12.40 18.59 -25.84
C THR A 375 -11.50 17.66 -26.66
N GLU A 376 -10.28 18.08 -26.98
CA GLU A 376 -9.29 17.24 -27.68
C GLU A 376 -8.71 16.13 -26.80
N MET A 377 -8.61 16.36 -25.48
CA MET A 377 -7.95 15.44 -24.56
C MET A 377 -8.90 14.52 -23.80
N PHE A 378 -10.17 14.89 -23.63
CA PHE A 378 -11.08 14.19 -22.72
C PHE A 378 -12.47 13.96 -23.31
N ASP A 379 -13.02 12.78 -23.01
CA ASP A 379 -14.40 12.44 -23.31
C ASP A 379 -15.29 12.52 -22.05
N GLY A 380 -16.24 13.45 -22.08
CA GLY A 380 -17.29 13.59 -21.07
C GLY A 380 -17.02 14.68 -20.03
N THR A 381 -18.10 15.26 -19.52
CA THR A 381 -18.09 16.41 -18.60
C THR A 381 -17.33 16.15 -17.30
N ALA A 382 -17.39 14.94 -16.75
CA ALA A 382 -16.67 14.58 -15.52
C ALA A 382 -15.14 14.63 -15.71
N ALA A 383 -14.63 14.15 -16.84
CA ALA A 383 -13.20 14.18 -17.15
C ALA A 383 -12.72 15.61 -17.41
N HIS A 384 -13.50 16.41 -18.15
CA HIS A 384 -13.26 17.85 -18.31
C HIS A 384 -13.19 18.57 -16.97
N PHE A 385 -14.16 18.33 -16.08
CA PHE A 385 -14.22 18.99 -14.78
C PHE A 385 -13.03 18.60 -13.89
N LEU A 386 -12.64 17.32 -13.88
CA LEU A 386 -11.45 16.87 -13.15
C LEU A 386 -10.18 17.53 -13.68
N ALA A 387 -10.01 17.64 -15.01
CA ALA A 387 -8.88 18.30 -15.63
C ALA A 387 -8.79 19.78 -15.25
N ILE A 388 -9.94 20.48 -15.22
CA ILE A 388 -10.04 21.87 -14.76
C ILE A 388 -9.66 21.99 -13.29
N LEU A 389 -10.24 21.18 -12.41
CA LEU A 389 -9.92 21.19 -10.99
C LEU A 389 -8.43 20.98 -10.75
N GLU A 390 -7.84 19.99 -11.42
CA GLU A 390 -6.42 19.68 -11.28
C GLU A 390 -5.53 20.82 -11.81
N ALA A 391 -5.84 21.40 -12.96
CA ALA A 391 -5.11 22.53 -13.52
C ALA A 391 -5.17 23.79 -12.62
N LEU A 392 -6.28 23.99 -11.91
CA LEU A 392 -6.44 25.07 -10.94
C LEU A 392 -5.83 24.76 -9.56
N SER A 393 -5.68 23.47 -9.23
CA SER A 393 -5.08 22.98 -7.98
C SER A 393 -3.56 23.14 -8.01
N ASP A 394 -3.07 24.37 -7.91
CA ASP A 394 -1.63 24.63 -7.84
C ASP A 394 -1.21 24.86 -6.38
N SER A 395 -0.40 23.95 -5.83
CA SER A 395 0.25 24.08 -4.52
C SER A 395 1.10 25.36 -4.42
N ASN A 396 1.55 25.92 -5.54
CA ASN A 396 2.29 27.19 -5.58
C ASN A 396 1.43 28.43 -5.29
N ARG A 397 0.09 28.27 -5.19
CA ARG A 397 -0.85 29.36 -4.87
C ARG A 397 -1.42 29.27 -3.45
N GLN A 398 -0.94 28.33 -2.62
CA GLN A 398 -1.19 28.39 -1.19
C GLN A 398 -0.46 29.60 -0.61
N ALA A 399 -1.23 30.54 -0.05
CA ALA A 399 -0.80 31.82 0.51
C ALA A 399 0.23 31.74 1.67
N LEU A 400 0.72 30.55 2.01
CA LEU A 400 1.61 30.28 3.15
C LEU A 400 3.05 29.90 2.75
N ARG A 401 3.42 29.93 1.47
CA ARG A 401 4.82 29.74 1.04
C ARG A 401 5.54 31.08 0.85
N PRO A 402 6.74 31.30 1.45
CA PRO A 402 7.55 32.50 1.25
C PRO A 402 8.37 32.41 -0.05
N ALA A 403 7.76 31.96 -1.14
CA ALA A 403 8.37 32.05 -2.46
C ALA A 403 8.12 33.47 -3.01
N PRO A 404 9.11 34.09 -3.69
CA PRO A 404 8.85 35.36 -4.35
C PRO A 404 7.65 35.18 -5.30
N PRO A 405 6.72 36.14 -5.33
CA PRO A 405 5.53 36.03 -6.17
C PRO A 405 5.98 35.76 -7.61
N VAL A 406 5.49 34.66 -8.18
CA VAL A 406 5.70 34.32 -9.59
C VAL A 406 5.34 35.56 -10.41
N PRO A 407 6.19 36.01 -11.35
CA PRO A 407 5.92 37.20 -12.14
C PRO A 407 4.53 37.07 -12.78
N ASP A 408 3.80 38.18 -12.71
CA ASP A 408 2.40 38.29 -13.05
C ASP A 408 2.18 38.19 -14.57
N GLU A 409 2.37 36.98 -15.12
CA GLU A 409 2.18 36.70 -16.53
C GLU A 409 0.68 36.82 -16.84
N THR A 410 0.28 37.94 -17.45
CA THR A 410 -1.12 38.18 -17.89
C THR A 410 -1.71 37.00 -18.68
N GLU A 411 -0.88 36.27 -19.42
CA GLU A 411 -1.25 35.07 -20.17
C GLU A 411 -1.74 33.92 -19.27
N ILE A 412 -1.14 33.75 -18.08
CA ILE A 412 -1.57 32.77 -17.08
C ILE A 412 -2.93 33.17 -16.49
N ARG A 413 -3.17 34.46 -16.24
CA ARG A 413 -4.47 34.95 -15.71
C ARG A 413 -5.62 34.71 -16.69
N ASP A 414 -5.37 34.86 -17.98
CA ASP A 414 -6.36 34.58 -19.02
C ASP A 414 -6.72 33.09 -19.01
N VAL A 415 -5.74 32.19 -18.93
CA VAL A 415 -5.98 30.74 -18.81
C VAL A 415 -6.79 30.38 -17.57
N VAL A 416 -6.44 30.96 -16.42
CA VAL A 416 -7.19 30.75 -15.17
C VAL A 416 -8.64 31.18 -15.33
N SER A 417 -8.88 32.34 -15.95
CA SER A 417 -10.23 32.86 -16.19
C SER A 417 -11.03 31.97 -17.15
N GLU A 418 -10.39 31.47 -18.22
CA GLU A 418 -10.99 30.50 -19.15
C GLU A 418 -11.33 29.18 -18.45
N LEU A 419 -10.45 28.66 -17.58
CA LEU A 419 -10.68 27.45 -16.79
C LEU A 419 -11.85 27.60 -15.82
N PHE A 420 -11.94 28.73 -15.10
CA PHE A 420 -13.08 29.02 -14.22
C PHE A 420 -14.38 29.13 -15.00
N PHE A 421 -14.36 29.85 -16.12
CA PHE A 421 -15.51 30.01 -16.99
C PHE A 421 -16.02 28.65 -17.52
N ALA A 422 -15.12 27.83 -18.04
CA ALA A 422 -15.41 26.47 -18.48
C ALA A 422 -15.96 25.59 -17.35
N GLY A 423 -15.36 25.67 -16.15
CA GLY A 423 -15.78 24.89 -14.99
C GLY A 423 -17.19 25.26 -14.52
N MET A 424 -17.51 26.56 -14.49
CA MET A 424 -18.85 27.04 -14.13
C MET A 424 -19.91 26.60 -15.13
N ASP A 425 -19.62 26.63 -16.43
CA ASP A 425 -20.57 26.19 -17.45
C ASP A 425 -20.81 24.68 -17.44
N ILE A 426 -19.78 23.88 -17.14
CA ILE A 426 -19.94 22.43 -16.94
C ILE A 426 -20.83 22.16 -15.71
N LEU A 427 -20.61 22.87 -14.59
CA LEU A 427 -21.45 22.75 -13.39
C LEU A 427 -22.90 23.19 -13.60
N ALA A 428 -23.12 24.22 -14.42
CA ALA A 428 -24.45 24.70 -14.77
C ALA A 428 -25.21 23.77 -15.74
N GLY A 429 -24.61 22.66 -16.19
CA GLY A 429 -25.23 21.75 -17.16
C GLY A 429 -25.24 22.28 -18.59
N ASN A 430 -24.54 23.39 -18.86
CA ASN A 430 -24.40 23.99 -20.19
C ASN A 430 -23.21 23.41 -20.96
N GLY A 431 -22.30 22.71 -20.27
CA GLY A 431 -21.19 21.97 -20.87
C GLY A 431 -21.69 20.78 -21.69
N ILE A 432 -21.56 20.87 -23.01
CA ILE A 432 -21.96 19.85 -23.99
C ILE A 432 -23.48 19.58 -23.91
N LYS A 433 -24.29 20.46 -24.51
CA LYS A 433 -25.61 20.04 -24.98
C LYS A 433 -25.39 18.87 -25.92
N MET A 434 -25.59 17.63 -25.46
CA MET A 434 -25.65 16.48 -26.35
C MET A 434 -26.66 16.82 -27.44
N LYS A 435 -26.20 16.93 -28.69
CA LYS A 435 -27.10 16.79 -29.83
C LYS A 435 -27.60 15.36 -29.75
N ILE A 436 -28.72 15.17 -29.05
CA ILE A 436 -29.57 14.00 -29.22
C ILE A 436 -30.13 14.16 -30.63
N HIS A 437 -29.46 13.55 -31.60
CA HIS A 437 -30.11 13.24 -32.87
C HIS A 437 -31.08 12.10 -32.57
N TRP A 438 -32.37 12.46 -32.54
CA TRP A 438 -33.48 11.52 -32.60
C TRP A 438 -33.40 10.70 -33.90
#